data_AF-A0A9D8B0Y9-F1
#
_entry.id   AF-A0A9D8B0Y9-F1
#
_cell.length_a   1.000
_cell.length_b   1.000
_cell.length_c   1.000
_cell.angle_alpha   90.00
_cell.angle_beta   90.00
_cell.angle_gamma   90.00
#
_symmetry.space_group_name_H-M   'P 1'
#
loop_
_entity.id
_entity.type
_entity.pdbx_description
1 polymer ?
#
loop_
_entity_poly.entity_id
_entity_poly.type
_entity_poly.pdbx_seq_one_letter_code
_entity_poly.pdbx_strand_id
1 'polypeptide(L)' 'MDAKTSWETFFKMMIMEEHGAKKKYEMAMNLAADNPQLQKVFERFMQEEAVHAQLLEAELMKLEKKGI' A
#
# COMPACT_ATOMS: atom_id res chain seq x y z
N MET A 1 -26.01 -2.10 12.94
CA MET A 1 -25.18 -2.73 11.88
C MET A 1 -24.01 -3.37 12.59
N ASP A 2 -23.81 -4.68 12.41
CA ASP A 2 -22.74 -5.43 13.06
C ASP A 2 -21.39 -4.93 12.51
N ALA A 3 -20.49 -4.49 13.40
CA ALA A 3 -19.26 -3.76 13.12
C ALA A 3 -18.16 -4.61 12.46
N LYS A 4 -18.50 -5.79 11.93
CA LYS A 4 -17.55 -6.79 11.43
C LYS A 4 -17.05 -6.58 10.00
N THR A 5 -17.38 -5.45 9.38
CA THR A 5 -16.46 -4.82 8.42
C THR A 5 -16.68 -3.32 8.42
N SER A 6 -16.29 -2.62 9.51
CA SER A 6 -16.26 -1.16 9.47
C SER A 6 -15.33 -0.71 8.36
N TRP A 7 -15.67 0.39 7.67
CA TRP A 7 -14.80 0.98 6.64
C TRP A 7 -13.38 1.23 7.20
N GLU A 8 -13.27 1.64 8.46
CA GLU A 8 -12.01 1.75 9.18
C GLU A 8 -11.18 0.45 9.15
N THR A 9 -11.81 -0.70 9.43
CA THR A 9 -11.15 -2.02 9.38
C THR A 9 -10.67 -2.32 7.96
N PHE A 10 -11.49 -2.03 6.95
CA PHE A 10 -11.11 -2.20 5.54
C PHE A 10 -9.89 -1.35 5.17
N PHE A 11 -9.90 -0.06 5.49
CA PHE A 11 -8.76 0.84 5.21
C PHE A 11 -7.48 0.37 5.91
N LYS A 12 -7.56 -0.03 7.18
CA LYS A 12 -6.39 -0.53 7.91
C LYS A 12 -5.80 -1.80 7.28
N MET A 13 -6.64 -2.72 6.81
CA MET A 13 -6.19 -3.92 6.10
C MET A 13 -5.52 -3.55 4.77
N MET A 14 -6.16 -2.72 3.96
CA MET A 14 -5.59 -2.30 2.67
C MET A 14 -4.25 -1.57 2.85
N ILE A 15 -4.16 -0.62 3.79
CA ILE A 15 -2.89 0.08 4.10
C ILE A 15 -1.79 -0.92 4.46
N MET A 16 -2.09 -1.93 5.29
CA MET A 16 -1.13 -2.98 5.63
C MET A 16 -0.69 -3.77 4.40
N GLU A 17 -1.62 -4.10 3.51
CA GLU A 17 -1.34 -4.81 2.25
C GLU A 17 -0.45 -3.99 1.32
N GLU A 18 -0.73 -2.70 1.12
CA GLU A 18 0.08 -1.80 0.27
C GLU A 18 1.52 -1.67 0.80
N HIS A 19 1.68 -1.46 2.12
CA HIS A 19 3.01 -1.44 2.73
C HIS A 19 3.74 -2.78 2.58
N GLY A 20 2.99 -3.90 2.64
CA GLY A 20 3.52 -5.24 2.39
C GLY A 20 3.94 -5.44 0.94
N ALA A 21 3.13 -4.98 -0.02
CA ALA A 21 3.40 -5.05 -1.45
C ALA A 21 4.63 -4.20 -1.82
N LYS A 22 4.71 -2.97 -1.33
CA LYS A 22 5.89 -2.10 -1.46
C LYS A 22 7.18 -2.81 -1.04
N LYS A 23 7.20 -3.44 0.14
CA LYS A 23 8.39 -4.18 0.62
C LYS A 23 8.74 -5.37 -0.27
N LYS A 24 7.75 -6.08 -0.80
CA LYS A 24 7.98 -7.20 -1.73
C LYS A 24 8.57 -6.71 -3.06
N TYR A 25 8.10 -5.59 -3.58
CA TYR A 25 8.66 -4.99 -4.80
C TYR A 25 10.06 -4.40 -4.57
N GLU A 26 10.33 -3.81 -3.41
CA GLU A 26 11.68 -3.40 -3.01
C GLU A 26 12.64 -4.60 -2.97
N MET A 27 12.20 -5.73 -2.39
CA MET A 27 12.97 -6.97 -2.42
C MET A 27 13.17 -7.48 -3.85
N ALA A 28 12.13 -7.50 -4.69
CA ALA A 28 12.22 -7.95 -6.08
C ALA A 28 13.15 -7.07 -6.92
N MET A 29 13.12 -5.75 -6.71
CA MET A 29 14.03 -4.78 -7.32
C MET A 29 15.49 -5.09 -6.96
N ASN A 30 15.77 -5.42 -5.69
CA ASN A 30 17.13 -5.79 -5.25
C ASN A 30 17.58 -7.15 -5.80
N LEU A 31 16.66 -8.11 -5.98
CA LEU A 31 16.96 -9.41 -6.59
C LEU A 31 17.23 -9.30 -8.09
N ALA A 32 16.62 -8.33 -8.78
CA ALA A 32 16.80 -8.07 -10.21
C ALA A 32 18.07 -7.25 -10.53
N ALA A 33 19.10 -7.27 -9.67
CA ALA A 33 20.30 -6.43 -9.79
C ALA A 33 21.08 -6.61 -11.10
N ASP A 34 20.99 -7.79 -11.72
CA ASP A 34 21.61 -8.12 -13.01
C ASP A 34 20.72 -7.82 -14.23
N ASN A 35 19.49 -7.36 -14.01
CA ASN A 35 18.52 -7.05 -15.07
C ASN A 35 17.94 -5.63 -14.89
N PRO A 36 18.60 -4.60 -15.47
CA PRO A 36 18.21 -3.20 -15.30
C PRO A 36 16.78 -2.89 -15.76
N GLN A 37 16.29 -3.56 -16.81
CA GLN A 37 14.91 -3.38 -17.29
C GLN A 37 13.91 -3.90 -16.27
N LEU A 38 14.14 -5.08 -15.71
CA LEU A 38 13.27 -5.67 -14.69
C LEU A 38 13.34 -4.89 -13.37
N GLN A 39 14.52 -4.38 -12.99
CA GLN A 39 14.69 -3.51 -11.83
C GLN A 39 13.80 -2.26 -11.91
N LYS A 40 13.77 -1.59 -13.08
CA LYS A 40 12.89 -0.43 -13.32
C LYS A 40 11.40 -0.75 -13.22
N VAL A 41 10.99 -1.95 -13.61
CA VAL A 41 9.59 -2.39 -13.47
C VAL A 41 9.23 -2.53 -11.99
N PHE A 42 10.07 -3.16 -11.19
CA PHE A 42 9.81 -3.31 -9.75
C PHE A 42 9.93 -1.99 -8.98
N GLU A 43 10.85 -1.12 -9.38
CA GLU A 43 10.92 0.25 -8.83
C GLU A 43 9.60 1.00 -9.06
N ARG A 44 9.04 0.92 -10.27
CA ARG A 44 7.76 1.54 -10.59
C ARG A 44 6.62 0.97 -9.74
N PHE A 45 6.53 -0.36 -9.61
CA PHE A 45 5.49 -0.97 -8.75
C PHE A 45 5.65 -0.55 -7.28
N MET A 46 6.88 -0.54 -6.75
CA MET A 46 7.14 -0.06 -5.39
C MET A 46 6.66 1.39 -5.18
N GLN A 47 6.86 2.26 -6.17
CA GLN A 47 6.40 3.65 -6.13
C GLN A 47 4.87 3.74 -6.21
N GLU A 48 4.22 2.94 -7.06
CA GLU A 48 2.77 2.88 -7.18
C GLU A 48 2.12 2.45 -5.84
N GLU A 49 2.62 1.40 -5.17
CA GLU A 49 2.08 0.99 -3.86
C GLU A 49 2.32 2.03 -2.76
N ALA A 50 3.42 2.80 -2.85
CA ALA A 50 3.64 3.91 -1.93
C ALA A 50 2.58 5.02 -2.11
N VAL A 51 2.18 5.31 -3.35
CA VAL A 51 1.09 6.25 -3.64
C VAL A 51 -0.25 5.70 -3.14
N HIS A 52 -0.53 4.41 -3.35
CA HIS A 52 -1.75 3.76 -2.84
C HIS A 52 -1.85 3.87 -1.32
N ALA A 53 -0.78 3.52 -0.60
CA ALA A 53 -0.73 3.63 0.85
C ALA A 53 -1.02 5.07 1.33
N GLN A 54 -0.38 6.08 0.73
CA GLN A 54 -0.59 7.49 1.09
C GLN A 54 -2.04 7.94 0.88
N LEU A 55 -2.67 7.53 -0.23
CA LEU A 55 -4.07 7.88 -0.50
C LEU A 55 -5.01 7.22 0.51
N LEU A 56 -4.82 5.93 0.81
CA LEU A 56 -5.63 5.20 1.77
C LEU A 56 -5.48 5.75 3.19
N GLU A 57 -4.26 6.10 3.61
CA GLU A 57 -3.99 6.73 4.90
C GLU A 57 -4.67 8.11 5.00
N ALA A 58 -4.64 8.89 3.92
CA ALA A 58 -5.33 10.18 3.88
C ALA A 58 -6.85 10.05 3.98
N GLU A 59 -7.45 9.04 3.33
CA GLU A 59 -8.89 8.78 3.42
C GLU A 59 -9.30 8.23 4.80
N LEU A 60 -8.50 7.34 5.39
CA LEU A 60 -8.72 6.87 6.76
C LEU A 60 -8.71 8.04 7.75
N MET A 61 -7.73 8.95 7.64
CA MET A 61 -7.69 10.14 8.50
C MET A 61 -8.94 11.02 8.35
N LYS A 62 -9.49 11.14 7.13
CA LYS A 62 -10.75 11.89 6.91
C LYS A 62 -11.94 11.17 7.53
N LEU A 63 -11.97 9.84 7.50
CA LEU A 63 -13.03 9.01 8.07
C LEU A 63 -13.03 9.09 9.60
N GLU A 64 -11.86 8.93 10.22
CA GLU A 64 -11.67 9.08 11.67
C GLU A 64 -12.08 10.48 12.17
N LYS A 65 -11.74 11.55 11.43
CA LYS A 65 -12.16 12.93 11.75
C LYS A 65 -13.68 13.14 11.69
N LYS A 66 -14.40 12.33 10.92
CA LYS A 66 -15.86 12.40 10.81
C LYS A 66 -16.58 11.61 11.91
N GLY A 67 -15.85 10.82 12.72
CA GLY A 67 -16.42 9.97 13.76
C GLY A 67 -17.31 8.86 13.21
N ILE A 68 -17.03 8.39 11.99
CA ILE A 68 -17.71 7.29 11.31
C ILE A 68 -16.90 6.02 11.50
#